data_AF-A0A1R2CQ02-F1
#
_entry.id   AF-A0A1R2CQ02-F1
#
_cell.length_a   1.000
_cell.length_b   1.000
_cell.length_c   1.000
_cell.angle_alpha   90.00
_cell.angle_beta   90.00
_cell.angle_gamma   90.00
#
_symmetry.space_group_name_H-M   'P 1'
#
loop_
_entity.id
_entity.type
_entity.pdbx_description
1 polymer ?
#
loop_
_entity_poly.entity_id
_entity_poly.type
_entity_poly.pdbx_seq_one_letter_code
_entity_poly.pdbx_strand_id
1 'polypeptide(L)'
;MQLNLHKIFSPDYLSIEKLCDNPKTERIETCQELVSESFVEACKITEGKAWGELHAQWLRHLPFTNIPFLSMFFDRTHSVGGMYSTIHSTHFDWASESFLSTVGPGMKLIIDMGNNEEHYWSISAGENGNIFSKFYCNLLESHHYGNLTRFTFAG
;
A
#
# COMPACT_ATOMS: atom_id res chain seq x y z
N MET A 1 -8.18 -2.15 6.50
CA MET A 1 -9.58 -1.87 6.91
C MET A 1 -10.40 -1.61 5.66
N GLN A 2 -11.27 -2.54 5.23
CA GLN A 2 -12.29 -2.22 4.22
C GLN A 2 -13.17 -1.11 4.80
N LEU A 3 -13.44 -0.05 4.03
CA LEU A 3 -14.47 0.91 4.40
C LEU A 3 -15.79 0.14 4.49
N ASN A 4 -16.21 -0.16 5.72
CA ASN A 4 -17.51 -0.75 5.99
C ASN A 4 -18.57 0.33 5.72
N LEU A 5 -18.94 0.50 4.45
CA LEU A 5 -19.90 1.50 3.99
C LEU A 5 -21.24 1.42 4.76
N HIS A 6 -21.63 0.23 5.23
CA HIS A 6 -22.80 0.02 6.08
C HIS A 6 -22.68 0.68 7.47
N LYS A 7 -21.47 0.89 7.98
CA LYS A 7 -21.23 1.54 9.27
C LYS A 7 -21.33 3.07 9.20
N ILE A 8 -21.24 3.67 8.01
CA ILE A 8 -21.35 5.13 7.83
C ILE A 8 -22.74 5.63 8.25
N PHE A 9 -23.77 4.78 8.10
CA PHE A 9 -25.14 5.07 8.53
C PHE A 9 -25.49 4.44 9.88
N SER A 10 -24.52 3.87 10.60
CA SER A 10 -24.74 3.33 11.94
C SER A 10 -24.89 4.47 12.95
N PRO A 11 -25.76 4.37 13.97
CA PRO A 11 -25.80 5.33 15.09
C PRO A 11 -24.46 5.49 15.80
N ASP A 12 -23.59 4.48 15.71
CA ASP A 12 -22.25 4.46 16.32
C ASP A 12 -21.16 5.10 15.42
N TYR A 13 -21.52 5.58 14.22
CA TYR A 13 -20.59 6.32 13.39
C TYR A 13 -20.28 7.67 14.04
N LEU A 14 -19.00 8.07 14.07
CA LEU A 14 -18.64 9.37 14.62
C LEU A 14 -19.39 10.47 13.87
N SER A 15 -20.06 11.35 14.61
CA SER A 15 -20.59 12.58 14.04
C SER A 15 -19.45 13.43 13.49
N ILE A 16 -19.73 14.33 12.56
CA ILE A 16 -18.71 15.21 11.98
C ILE A 16 -18.02 16.01 13.09
N GLU A 17 -18.76 16.44 14.11
CA GLU A 17 -18.22 17.16 15.26
C GLU A 17 -17.21 16.31 16.02
N LYS A 18 -17.49 15.03 16.27
CA LYS A 18 -16.53 14.13 16.93
C LYS A 18 -15.32 13.79 16.06
N LEU A 19 -15.49 13.75 14.73
CA LEU A 19 -14.38 13.55 13.81
C LEU A 19 -13.45 14.77 13.78
N CYS A 20 -14.04 15.95 13.98
CA CYS A 20 -13.39 17.25 13.97
C CYS A 20 -12.94 17.75 15.35
N ASP A 21 -12.90 16.87 16.34
CA ASP A 21 -12.45 17.15 17.70
C ASP A 21 -11.19 16.33 17.99
N ASN A 22 -10.12 16.97 18.46
CA ASN A 22 -8.90 16.27 18.81
C ASN A 22 -8.98 15.78 20.25
N PRO A 23 -9.11 14.46 20.51
CA PRO A 23 -9.33 13.95 21.87
C PRO A 23 -8.13 14.14 22.81
N LYS A 24 -7.00 14.66 22.30
CA LYS A 24 -5.80 14.96 23.09
C LYS A 24 -5.79 16.38 23.66
N THR A 25 -6.74 17.24 23.30
CA THR A 25 -6.82 18.63 23.76
C THR A 25 -8.00 18.81 24.71
N GLU A 26 -7.92 19.83 25.58
CA GLU A 26 -9.03 20.19 26.47
C GLU A 26 -10.08 21.06 25.77
N ARG A 27 -9.72 21.65 24.64
CA ARG A 27 -10.56 22.56 23.86
C ARG A 27 -11.23 21.80 22.73
N ILE A 28 -12.55 21.89 22.61
CA ILE A 28 -13.28 21.35 21.46
C ILE A 28 -12.97 22.20 20.23
N GLU A 29 -12.27 21.63 19.25
CA GLU A 29 -11.98 22.31 17.99
C GLU A 29 -13.16 22.27 17.01
N THR A 30 -13.16 23.22 16.09
CA THR A 30 -14.01 23.16 14.90
C THR A 30 -13.29 22.39 13.78
N CYS A 31 -14.07 21.84 12.84
CA CYS A 31 -13.49 21.22 11.63
C CYS A 31 -12.54 22.16 10.88
N GLN A 32 -12.86 23.45 10.84
CA GLN A 32 -12.03 24.42 10.12
C GLN A 32 -10.66 24.58 10.77
N GLU A 33 -10.59 24.59 12.11
CA GLU A 33 -9.34 24.66 12.85
C GLU A 33 -8.50 23.40 12.64
N LEU A 34 -9.08 22.21 12.84
CA LEU A 34 -8.34 20.96 12.64
C LEU A 34 -7.87 20.74 11.20
N VAL A 35 -8.69 21.11 10.20
CA VAL A 35 -8.26 21.03 8.79
C VAL A 35 -7.10 21.98 8.52
N SER A 36 -7.13 23.19 9.08
CA SER A 36 -6.03 24.15 8.92
C SER A 36 -4.75 23.67 9.60
N GLU A 37 -4.84 23.11 10.80
CA GLU A 37 -3.69 22.59 11.55
C GLU A 37 -3.09 21.36 10.86
N SER A 38 -3.95 20.40 10.48
CA SER A 38 -3.52 19.18 9.77
C SER A 38 -2.93 19.49 8.39
N PHE A 39 -3.39 20.53 7.70
CA PHE A 39 -2.78 20.98 6.45
C PHE A 39 -1.34 21.47 6.67
N VAL A 40 -1.09 22.29 7.69
CA VAL A 40 0.26 22.77 8.03
C VAL A 40 1.17 21.61 8.42
N GLU A 41 0.66 20.64 9.17
CA GLU A 41 1.39 19.41 9.51
C GLU A 41 1.69 18.57 8.26
N ALA A 42 0.72 18.38 7.37
CA ALA A 42 0.91 17.66 6.11
C ALA A 42 1.98 18.32 5.22
N CYS A 43 2.04 19.65 5.16
CA CYS A 43 3.11 20.36 4.44
C CYS A 43 4.50 20.06 5.04
N LYS A 44 4.61 19.97 6.38
CA LYS A 44 5.87 19.63 7.05
C LYS A 44 6.27 18.17 6.84
N ILE A 45 5.31 17.25 6.85
CA ILE A 45 5.57 15.81 6.63
C ILE A 45 6.00 15.56 5.19
N THR A 46 5.29 16.17 4.24
CA THR A 46 5.53 15.92 2.81
C THR A 46 6.76 16.62 2.28
N GLU A 47 7.07 17.84 2.75
CA GLU A 47 8.20 18.65 2.27
C GLU A 47 8.26 18.77 0.73
N GLY A 48 7.10 18.72 0.06
CA GLY A 48 7.02 18.73 -1.41
C GLY A 48 7.41 17.43 -2.12
N LYS A 49 7.68 16.35 -1.39
CA LYS A 49 7.99 15.02 -1.94
C LYS A 49 6.81 14.46 -2.73
N ALA A 50 7.09 13.76 -3.82
CA ALA A 50 6.10 12.99 -4.55
C ALA A 50 5.61 11.82 -3.70
N TRP A 51 4.39 11.35 -3.97
CA TRP A 51 3.80 10.25 -3.19
C TRP A 51 4.68 9.01 -3.13
N GLY A 52 5.32 8.62 -4.24
CA GLY A 52 6.22 7.46 -4.28
C GLY A 52 7.50 7.61 -3.44
N GLU A 53 7.89 8.83 -3.05
CA GLU A 53 9.03 9.05 -2.15
C GLU A 53 8.66 8.83 -0.69
N LEU A 54 7.38 9.00 -0.36
CA LEU A 54 6.83 8.76 0.98
C LEU A 54 6.26 7.34 1.10
N HIS A 55 5.60 6.87 0.06
CA HIS A 55 4.85 5.62 0.00
C HIS A 55 5.60 4.54 -0.76
N ALA A 56 5.92 3.47 -0.04
CA ALA A 56 6.59 2.31 -0.59
C ALA A 56 5.90 1.04 -0.13
N GLN A 57 5.83 0.03 -1.00
CA GLN A 57 5.45 -1.32 -0.61
C GLN A 57 6.62 -1.95 0.15
N TRP A 58 6.34 -2.46 1.35
CA TRP A 58 7.28 -3.20 2.18
C TRP A 58 6.91 -4.68 2.18
N LEU A 59 7.73 -5.46 1.47
CA LEU A 59 7.67 -6.92 1.47
C LEU A 59 8.52 -7.44 2.63
N ARG A 60 7.83 -7.77 3.72
CA ARG A 60 8.43 -8.23 4.96
C ARG A 60 8.77 -9.71 4.88
N HIS A 61 10.00 -10.07 5.22
CA HIS A 61 10.35 -11.44 5.51
C HIS A 61 9.95 -11.78 6.95
N LEU A 62 8.75 -12.32 7.14
CA LEU A 62 8.10 -12.46 8.46
C LEU A 62 9.01 -12.98 9.60
N PRO A 63 9.86 -14.01 9.43
CA PRO A 63 10.79 -14.46 10.47
C PRO A 63 11.88 -13.45 10.85
N PHE A 64 12.30 -12.59 9.91
CA PHE A 64 13.56 -11.84 9.98
C PHE A 64 13.37 -10.32 10.02
N THR A 65 12.20 -9.81 9.65
CA THR A 65 11.87 -8.37 9.58
C THR A 65 12.11 -7.62 10.90
N ASN A 66 12.01 -8.32 12.04
CA ASN A 66 12.23 -7.73 13.37
C ASN A 66 13.70 -7.80 13.84
N ILE A 67 14.60 -8.40 13.05
CA ILE A 67 16.03 -8.52 13.37
C ILE A 67 16.80 -7.55 12.47
N PRO A 68 17.38 -6.45 12.98
CA PRO A 68 17.86 -5.32 12.16
C PRO A 68 18.80 -5.69 11.01
N PHE A 69 19.75 -6.60 11.24
CA PHE A 69 20.70 -7.03 10.21
C PHE A 69 20.07 -7.95 9.17
N LEU A 70 19.10 -8.77 9.58
CA LEU A 70 18.42 -9.68 8.67
C LEU A 70 17.34 -8.95 7.87
N SER A 71 16.61 -7.99 8.45
CA SER A 71 15.62 -7.20 7.71
C SER A 71 16.26 -6.44 6.55
N MET A 72 17.45 -5.85 6.75
CA MET A 72 18.20 -5.19 5.69
C MET A 72 18.55 -6.13 4.51
N PHE A 73 18.74 -7.41 4.79
CA PHE A 73 19.06 -8.39 3.75
C PHE A 73 17.81 -8.98 3.12
N PHE A 74 16.81 -9.36 3.91
CA PHE A 74 15.66 -10.16 3.49
C PHE A 74 14.43 -9.35 3.09
N ASP A 75 14.21 -8.18 3.69
CA ASP A 75 13.05 -7.37 3.33
C ASP A 75 13.29 -6.67 1.98
N ARG A 76 12.21 -6.35 1.27
CA ARG A 76 12.27 -5.51 0.07
C ARG A 76 11.34 -4.33 0.22
N THR A 77 11.82 -3.16 -0.19
CA THR A 77 11.01 -1.95 -0.30
C THR A 77 11.05 -1.45 -1.73
N HIS A 78 9.92 -0.97 -2.21
CA HIS A 78 9.82 -0.39 -3.54
C HIS A 78 8.80 0.76 -3.54
N SER A 79 9.14 1.88 -4.17
CA SER A 79 8.23 3.01 -4.33
C SER A 79 6.96 2.58 -5.05
N VAL A 80 5.78 2.96 -4.56
CA VAL A 80 4.51 2.61 -5.20
C VAL A 80 3.54 3.78 -5.16
N GLY A 81 2.70 3.85 -6.19
CA GLY A 81 1.50 4.68 -6.14
C GLY A 81 0.34 3.95 -5.46
N GLY A 82 -0.83 4.58 -5.50
CA GLY A 82 -2.06 4.01 -4.96
C GLY A 82 -2.23 4.26 -3.46
N MET A 83 -3.37 3.80 -2.97
CA MET A 83 -3.78 3.81 -1.56
C MET A 83 -4.97 2.85 -1.41
N TYR A 84 -5.44 2.64 -0.17
CA TYR A 84 -6.55 1.73 0.14
C TYR A 84 -7.87 1.97 -0.61
N SER A 85 -8.08 3.16 -1.17
CA SER A 85 -9.28 3.56 -1.90
C SER A 85 -9.11 3.53 -3.43
N THR A 86 -7.95 3.13 -3.93
CA THR A 86 -7.65 3.05 -5.37
C THR A 86 -7.61 1.61 -5.86
N ILE A 87 -7.68 1.40 -7.18
CA ILE A 87 -7.60 0.06 -7.79
C ILE A 87 -6.26 -0.62 -7.46
N HIS A 88 -5.15 0.12 -7.55
CA HIS A 88 -3.84 -0.35 -7.09
C HIS A 88 -3.75 -0.18 -5.57
N SER A 89 -4.45 -1.07 -4.86
CA SER A 89 -4.75 -0.92 -3.44
C SER A 89 -3.55 -1.24 -2.55
N THR A 90 -2.72 -0.23 -2.26
CA THR A 90 -1.57 -0.29 -1.36
C THR A 90 -1.93 0.32 0.00
N HIS A 91 -2.09 -0.51 1.02
CA HIS A 91 -2.56 -0.07 2.33
C HIS A 91 -1.39 0.12 3.29
N PHE A 92 -1.36 1.29 3.91
CA PHE A 92 -0.53 1.59 5.08
C PHE A 92 -1.42 1.73 6.33
N ASP A 93 -0.79 1.74 7.51
CA ASP A 93 -1.48 1.96 8.79
C ASP A 93 -1.62 3.46 9.06
N TRP A 94 -2.86 3.94 9.11
CA TRP A 94 -3.22 5.34 9.37
C TRP A 94 -2.88 5.80 10.79
N ALA A 95 -2.73 4.85 11.72
CA ALA A 95 -2.31 5.16 13.09
C ALA A 95 -0.77 5.22 13.22
N SER A 96 -0.03 4.84 12.17
CA SER A 96 1.43 4.87 12.18
C SER A 96 1.98 6.17 11.59
N GLU A 97 3.19 6.56 12.01
CA GLU A 97 3.93 7.69 11.44
C GLU A 97 4.63 7.34 10.10
N SER A 98 4.22 6.23 9.46
CA SER A 98 4.87 5.68 8.27
C SER A 98 3.86 5.43 7.16
N PHE A 99 4.24 5.80 5.94
CA PHE A 99 3.47 5.49 4.74
C PHE A 99 3.90 4.17 4.10
N LEU A 100 4.58 3.28 4.82
CA LEU A 100 4.93 1.96 4.30
C LEU A 100 3.68 1.09 4.15
N SER A 101 3.43 0.65 2.92
CA SER A 101 2.37 -0.29 2.60
C SER A 101 2.79 -1.70 2.96
N THR A 102 2.02 -2.37 3.82
CA THR A 102 2.24 -3.79 4.16
C THR A 102 1.27 -4.73 3.43
N VAL A 103 0.29 -4.16 2.71
CA VAL A 103 -0.72 -4.90 1.97
C VAL A 103 -0.85 -4.29 0.58
N GLY A 104 -0.74 -5.13 -0.44
CA GLY A 104 -0.85 -4.73 -1.84
C GLY A 104 -1.33 -5.88 -2.72
N PRO A 105 -1.48 -5.66 -4.03
CA PRO A 105 -1.77 -6.75 -4.96
C PRO A 105 -0.62 -7.78 -4.90
N GLY A 106 -0.93 -9.01 -4.48
CA GLY A 106 0.05 -10.10 -4.46
C GLY A 106 0.26 -10.71 -5.85
N MET A 107 -0.78 -10.66 -6.69
CA MET A 107 -0.79 -11.20 -8.05
C MET A 107 -1.67 -10.33 -8.94
N LYS A 108 -1.27 -10.19 -10.20
CA LYS A 108 -2.07 -9.62 -11.30
C LYS A 108 -2.18 -10.69 -12.37
N LEU A 109 -3.38 -10.91 -12.91
CA LEU A 109 -3.65 -11.93 -13.92
C LEU A 109 -4.63 -11.40 -14.95
N ILE A 110 -4.32 -11.59 -16.23
CA ILE A 110 -5.16 -11.28 -17.38
C ILE A 110 -5.24 -12.57 -18.21
N ILE A 111 -6.46 -13.03 -18.46
CA ILE A 111 -6.73 -14.23 -19.26
C ILE A 111 -7.52 -13.81 -20.50
N ASP A 112 -6.93 -13.98 -21.69
CA ASP A 112 -7.69 -13.97 -22.95
C ASP A 112 -8.48 -15.28 -23.09
N MET A 113 -9.77 -15.18 -23.41
CA MET A 113 -10.66 -16.34 -23.63
C MET A 113 -10.97 -16.56 -25.13
N GLY A 114 -10.29 -15.83 -26.02
CA GLY A 114 -10.40 -15.98 -27.48
C GLY A 114 -9.34 -16.92 -28.07
N ASN A 115 -9.35 -17.06 -29.41
CA ASN A 115 -8.55 -18.06 -30.13
C ASN A 115 -7.03 -17.83 -30.11
N ASN A 116 -6.53 -16.65 -29.69
CA ASN A 116 -5.10 -16.34 -29.68
C ASN A 116 -4.43 -16.59 -28.31
N GLU A 117 -5.20 -16.97 -27.28
CA GLU A 117 -4.75 -17.42 -25.94
C GLU A 117 -3.50 -16.69 -25.40
N GLU A 118 -3.46 -15.36 -25.53
CA GLU A 118 -2.40 -14.55 -24.94
C GLU A 118 -2.79 -14.15 -23.52
N HIS A 119 -2.12 -14.73 -22.54
CA HIS A 119 -2.37 -14.45 -21.13
C HIS A 119 -1.19 -13.68 -20.51
N TYR A 120 -1.47 -12.96 -19.43
CA TYR A 120 -0.47 -12.14 -18.75
C TYR A 120 -0.57 -12.30 -17.24
N TRP A 121 0.56 -12.34 -16.56
CA TRP A 121 0.60 -12.46 -15.12
C TRP A 121 1.79 -11.74 -14.50
N SER A 122 1.72 -11.47 -13.22
CA SER A 122 2.84 -11.00 -12.42
C SER A 122 2.54 -11.21 -10.93
N ILE A 123 3.56 -11.48 -10.13
CA ILE A 123 3.46 -11.46 -8.66
C ILE A 123 4.35 -10.37 -8.08
N SER A 124 4.05 -9.96 -6.85
CA SER A 124 4.66 -8.79 -6.21
C SER A 124 6.17 -8.88 -5.95
N ALA A 125 6.78 -10.05 -6.05
CA ALA A 125 8.22 -10.25 -5.86
C ALA A 125 8.86 -11.04 -7.00
N GLY A 126 8.83 -12.36 -6.93
CA GLY A 126 9.43 -13.27 -7.90
C GLY A 126 9.15 -14.72 -7.52
N GLU A 127 9.33 -15.63 -8.47
CA GLU A 127 8.87 -17.03 -8.38
C GLU A 127 9.68 -17.90 -7.41
N ASN A 128 10.78 -17.38 -6.85
CA ASN A 128 11.68 -18.17 -6.04
C ASN A 128 11.85 -17.56 -4.65
N GLY A 129 11.52 -18.30 -3.59
CA GLY A 129 11.69 -17.84 -2.21
C GLY A 129 13.14 -17.78 -1.71
N ASN A 130 14.12 -18.26 -2.50
CA ASN A 130 15.53 -18.17 -2.13
C ASN A 130 16.11 -16.80 -2.53
N ILE A 131 16.56 -16.03 -1.55
CA ILE A 131 17.16 -14.70 -1.74
C ILE A 131 18.38 -14.66 -2.66
N PHE A 132 19.12 -15.76 -2.78
CA PHE A 132 20.27 -15.88 -3.68
C PHE A 132 19.86 -16.18 -5.13
N SER A 133 18.58 -16.43 -5.39
CA SER A 133 18.05 -16.62 -6.73
C SER A 133 17.87 -15.28 -7.44
N LYS A 134 18.26 -15.21 -8.71
CA LYS A 134 17.92 -14.07 -9.58
C LYS A 134 16.41 -13.90 -9.74
N PHE A 135 15.60 -14.90 -9.39
CA PHE A 135 14.14 -14.89 -9.46
C PHE A 135 13.47 -14.55 -8.12
N TYR A 136 14.20 -14.03 -7.14
CA TYR A 136 13.66 -13.69 -5.82
C TYR A 136 12.72 -12.48 -5.84
N CYS A 137 13.14 -11.42 -6.54
CA CYS A 137 12.42 -10.15 -6.60
C CYS A 137 12.49 -9.51 -8.00
N ASN A 138 12.66 -10.33 -9.05
CA ASN A 138 12.84 -9.84 -10.43
C ASN A 138 11.58 -9.24 -11.05
N LEU A 139 10.40 -9.50 -10.47
CA LEU A 139 9.13 -8.96 -10.95
C LEU A 139 8.67 -7.74 -10.13
N LEU A 140 9.37 -7.37 -9.05
CA LEU A 140 8.94 -6.34 -8.09
C LEU A 140 8.59 -5.01 -8.78
N GLU A 141 9.48 -4.48 -9.61
CA GLU A 141 9.28 -3.21 -10.31
C GLU A 141 8.19 -3.34 -11.39
N SER A 142 8.27 -4.39 -12.22
CA SER A 142 7.36 -4.59 -13.35
C SER A 142 5.92 -4.84 -12.89
N HIS A 143 5.75 -5.52 -11.74
CA HIS A 143 4.48 -5.76 -11.09
C HIS A 143 3.76 -4.46 -10.74
N HIS A 144 4.48 -3.47 -10.23
CA HIS A 144 3.88 -2.20 -9.81
C HIS A 144 3.50 -1.32 -11.00
N TYR A 145 4.29 -1.31 -12.07
CA TYR A 145 4.07 -0.45 -13.24
C TYR A 145 3.38 -1.13 -14.43
N GLY A 146 2.79 -2.31 -14.22
CA GLY A 146 1.89 -2.95 -15.19
C GLY A 146 2.58 -3.66 -16.35
N ASN A 147 3.89 -3.88 -16.27
CA ASN A 147 4.62 -4.68 -17.24
C ASN A 147 4.53 -6.16 -16.83
N LEU A 148 3.48 -6.84 -17.33
CA LEU A 148 3.14 -8.21 -17.00
C LEU A 148 3.86 -9.21 -17.90
N THR A 149 4.20 -10.37 -17.34
CA THR A 149 4.82 -11.48 -18.04
C THR A 149 3.78 -12.21 -18.89
N ARG A 150 4.03 -12.31 -20.19
CA ARG A 150 3.19 -13.09 -21.11
C ARG A 150 3.38 -14.60 -20.88
N PHE A 151 2.30 -15.37 -21.01
CA PHE A 151 2.34 -16.83 -21.09
C PHE A 151 1.25 -17.37 -22.02
N THR A 152 1.41 -18.63 -22.43
CA THR A 152 0.43 -19.42 -23.18
C THR A 152 0.22 -20.73 -22.44
N PHE A 153 -0.96 -21.32 -22.54
CA PHE A 153 -1.12 -22.72 -22.14
C PHE A 153 -0.40 -23.61 -23.16
N ALA A 154 0.26 -24.67 -22.67
CA ALA A 154 0.73 -25.71 -23.58
C ALA A 154 -0.51 -26.47 -24.08
N GLY A 155 -0.78 -26.36 -25.38
CA GLY A 155 -1.80 -27.17 -26.06
C GLY A 155 -1.42 -28.64 -26.12
#